data_AF-A0A3N5MRI2-F1
#
_entry.id   AF-A0A3N5MRI2-F1
#
_cell.length_a   1.000
_cell.length_b   1.000
_cell.length_c   1.000
_cell.angle_alpha   90.00
_cell.angle_beta   90.00
_cell.angle_gamma   90.00
#
_symmetry.space_group_name_H-M   'P 1'
#
loop_
_entity.id
_entity.type
_entity.pdbx_description
1 polymer ?
#
loop_
_entity_poly.entity_id
_entity_poly.type
_entity_poly.pdbx_seq_one_letter_code
_entity_poly.pdbx_strand_id
1 'polypeptide(L)' 'DMMPLDTHVAGSAHSHPRGAISPSDADLRFFPRTGKYHLIIGYPYRNTDWRCFTADGQPHDLEVVA' A
#
# COMPACT_ATOMS: atom_id res chain seq x y z
N ASP A 1 -0.89 29.69 12.80
CA ASP A 1 -0.44 28.59 13.65
C ASP A 1 -0.24 27.37 12.76
N MET A 2 1.02 26.97 12.56
CA MET A 2 1.37 25.88 11.64
C MET A 2 1.23 24.59 12.44
N MET A 3 0.24 23.76 12.09
CA MET A 3 0.15 22.42 12.68
C MET A 3 1.47 21.70 12.41
N PRO A 4 2.07 21.02 13.42
CA PRO A 4 3.19 20.15 13.13
C PRO A 4 2.69 19.08 12.17
N LEU A 5 3.45 18.81 11.12
CA LEU A 5 3.24 17.64 10.29
C LEU A 5 3.51 16.44 11.19
N ASP A 6 2.48 15.94 11.85
CA ASP A 6 2.52 14.63 12.47
C ASP A 6 2.65 13.64 11.31
N THR A 7 3.89 13.31 10.95
CA THR A 7 4.19 12.30 9.93
C THR A 7 3.92 10.92 10.53
N HIS A 8 2.68 10.67 10.92
CA HIS A 8 2.23 9.31 11.12
C HIS A 8 2.41 8.59 9.77
N VAL A 9 3.33 7.63 9.74
CA VAL A 9 3.60 6.80 8.56
C VAL A 9 2.28 6.15 8.14
N ALA A 10 1.73 6.59 7.00
CA ALA A 10 0.46 6.08 6.48
C ALA A 10 0.56 4.59 6.12
N GLY A 11 1.70 4.20 5.54
CA GLY A 11 2.18 2.84 5.51
C GLY A 11 3.30 2.62 4.52
N SER A 12 3.13 1.70 3.56
CA SER A 12 4.18 1.35 2.59
C SER A 12 3.67 1.30 1.15
N ALA A 13 4.59 1.41 0.20
CA ALA A 13 4.33 1.11 -1.21
C ALA A 13 5.52 0.35 -1.80
N HIS A 14 5.27 -0.74 -2.52
CA HIS A 14 6.31 -1.51 -3.20
C HIS A 14 5.80 -2.13 -4.51
N SER A 15 6.74 -2.60 -5.33
CA SER A 15 6.43 -3.17 -6.64
C SER A 15 6.54 -4.70 -6.68
N HIS A 16 5.69 -5.31 -7.48
CA HIS A 16 5.75 -6.72 -7.87
C HIS A 16 6.08 -6.80 -9.37
N PRO A 17 7.35 -7.01 -9.74
CA PRO A 17 7.78 -6.94 -11.14
C PRO A 17 7.25 -8.07 -12.02
N ARG A 18 6.63 -9.10 -11.43
CA ARG A 18 5.91 -10.15 -12.17
C ARG A 18 4.42 -9.87 -12.37
N GLY A 19 3.90 -8.76 -11.85
CA GLY A 19 2.53 -8.30 -12.08
C GLY A 19 1.48 -8.76 -11.09
N ALA A 20 1.81 -9.62 -10.12
CA ALA A 20 0.87 -9.95 -9.06
C ALA A 20 0.56 -8.69 -8.22
N ILE A 21 -0.72 -8.41 -7.98
CA ILE A 21 -1.17 -7.31 -7.11
C ILE A 21 -1.85 -7.84 -5.85
N SER A 22 -1.47 -9.04 -5.42
CA SER A 22 -1.87 -9.69 -4.18
C SER A 22 -0.67 -9.77 -3.24
N PRO A 23 -0.85 -9.64 -1.92
CA PRO A 23 0.24 -9.78 -0.97
C PRO A 23 0.78 -11.21 -0.96
N SER A 24 2.10 -11.32 -0.87
CA SER A 24 2.79 -12.55 -0.48
C SER A 24 2.79 -12.71 1.04
N ASP A 25 3.16 -13.89 1.54
CA ASP A 25 3.32 -14.10 2.98
C ASP A 25 4.36 -13.17 3.60
N ALA A 26 5.37 -12.75 2.83
CA ALA A 26 6.37 -11.79 3.30
C ALA A 26 5.77 -10.38 3.46
N ASP A 27 4.89 -9.98 2.53
CA ASP A 27 4.16 -8.72 2.60
C ASP A 27 3.25 -8.71 3.84
N LEU A 28 2.48 -9.79 4.06
CA LEU A 28 1.59 -9.92 5.22
C LEU A 28 2.33 -9.84 6.56
N ARG A 29 3.53 -10.41 6.66
CA ARG A 29 4.38 -10.30 7.87
C ARG A 29 4.95 -8.90 8.08
N PHE A 30 5.08 -8.12 7.01
CA PHE A 30 5.64 -6.78 7.03
C PHE A 30 4.58 -5.72 7.35
N PHE A 31 3.35 -5.87 6.83
CA PHE A 31 2.29 -4.87 6.94
C PHE A 31 2.05 -4.33 8.37
N PRO A 32 1.86 -5.15 9.42
CA PRO A 32 1.59 -4.64 10.77
C PRO A 32 2.69 -3.77 11.39
N ARG A 33 3.88 -3.72 10.78
CA ARG A 33 5.04 -2.97 11.27
C ARG A 33 5.12 -1.55 10.70
N THR A 34 4.33 -1.23 9.67
CA THR A 34 4.52 -0.01 8.88
C THR A 34 3.20 0.66 8.52
N GLY A 35 2.55 1.29 9.51
CA GLY A 35 1.35 2.09 9.27
C GLY A 35 0.08 1.25 9.03
N LYS A 36 -0.91 1.85 8.35
CA LYS A 36 -2.26 1.28 8.17
C LYS A 36 -2.53 0.78 6.76
N TYR A 37 -1.88 1.37 5.76
CA TYR A 37 -2.21 1.16 4.34
C TYR A 37 -0.98 0.78 3.52
N HIS A 38 -1.10 -0.27 2.71
CA HIS A 38 0.01 -0.84 1.96
C HIS A 38 -0.36 -1.00 0.49
N LEU A 39 0.41 -0.35 -0.40
CA LEU A 39 0.22 -0.42 -1.84
C LEU A 39 1.12 -1.50 -2.44
N ILE A 40 0.54 -2.38 -3.25
CA ILE A 40 1.28 -3.27 -4.15
C ILE A 40 1.05 -2.80 -5.57
N ILE A 41 2.13 -2.55 -6.31
CA ILE A 41 2.11 -2.03 -7.68
C ILE A 41 2.69 -3.09 -8.62
N GLY A 42 1.87 -3.66 -9.49
CA GLY A 42 2.25 -4.76 -10.38
C GLY A 42 2.70 -4.29 -11.76
N TYR A 43 3.62 -5.01 -12.39
CA TYR A 43 3.83 -4.93 -13.85
C TYR A 43 2.52 -5.22 -14.61
N PRO A 44 2.18 -4.50 -15.71
CA PRO A 44 2.99 -3.52 -16.43
C PRO A 44 2.89 -2.05 -15.94
N TYR A 45 2.50 -1.83 -14.68
CA TYR A 45 2.52 -0.52 -14.01
C TYR A 45 1.60 0.54 -14.62
N ARG A 46 0.45 0.12 -15.15
CA ARG A 46 -0.61 1.04 -15.59
C ARG A 46 -1.30 1.67 -14.38
N ASN A 47 -2.11 2.69 -14.63
CA ASN A 47 -2.89 3.40 -13.61
C ASN A 47 -3.84 2.51 -12.78
N THR A 48 -4.16 1.30 -13.25
CA THR A 48 -4.99 0.31 -12.55
C THR A 48 -4.19 -0.87 -11.99
N ASP A 49 -2.89 -0.95 -12.26
CA ASP A 49 -2.07 -2.12 -11.88
C ASP A 49 -1.54 -1.96 -10.45
N TRP A 50 -2.42 -1.60 -9.52
CA TRP A 50 -2.10 -1.47 -8.11
C TRP A 50 -3.31 -1.81 -7.25
N ARG A 51 -3.05 -2.14 -5.99
CA ARG A 51 -4.09 -2.36 -4.98
C ARG A 51 -3.60 -1.93 -3.60
N CYS A 52 -4.52 -1.42 -2.79
CA CYS A 52 -4.28 -1.06 -1.40
C CYS A 52 -4.75 -2.18 -0.46
N PHE A 53 -4.01 -2.39 0.62
CA PHE A 53 -4.31 -3.36 1.66
C PHE A 53 -4.19 -2.72 3.04
N THR A 54 -5.01 -3.17 3.98
CA THR A 54 -4.88 -2.85 5.41
C THR A 54 -3.73 -3.64 6.05
N ALA A 55 -3.37 -3.28 7.28
CA ALA A 55 -2.30 -3.92 8.05
C ALA A 55 -2.45 -5.45 8.23
N ASP A 56 -3.68 -5.97 8.19
CA ASP A 56 -4.01 -7.40 8.25
C ASP A 56 -4.14 -8.07 6.86
N GLY A 57 -3.82 -7.35 5.79
CA GLY A 57 -3.80 -7.85 4.42
C GLY A 57 -5.15 -7.89 3.71
N GLN A 58 -6.20 -7.29 4.28
CA GLN A 58 -7.48 -7.18 3.59
C GLN A 58 -7.42 -6.09 2.51
N PRO A 59 -8.04 -6.29 1.33
CA PRO A 59 -8.17 -5.23 0.34
C PRO A 59 -8.87 -3.99 0.91
N HIS A 60 -8.35 -2.82 0.57
CA HIS A 60 -8.95 -1.54 0.93
C HIS A 60 -9.18 -0.69 -0.32
N ASP A 61 -10.38 -0.17 -0.49
CA ASP A 61 -10.68 0.76 -1.57
C ASP A 61 -10.04 2.12 -1.26
N LEU A 62 -9.28 2.65 -2.23
CA LEU A 62 -8.59 3.93 -2.10
C LEU A 62 -8.97 4.82 -3.29
N GLU A 63 -9.60 5.95 -3.00
CA GLU A 63 -10.02 6.93 -4.01
C GLU A 63 -8.82 7.77 -4.49
N VAL A 64 -8.73 7.96 -5.82
CA VAL A 64 -7.76 8.87 -6.43
C VAL A 64 -8.44 10.21 -6.66
N VAL A 65 -8.00 11.23 -5.91
CA VAL A 65 -8.48 12.62 -6.05
C VAL A 65 -7.50 13.43 -6.91
N ALA A 66 -8.02 14.42 -7.65
CA ALA A 66 -7.25 15.29 -8.56
C ALA A 66 -7.26 16.75 -8.10
#